data_AF-A0A8B5WXV2-F1
#
_entry.id   AF-A0A8B5WXV2-F1
#
_cell.length_a   1.000
_cell.length_b   1.000
_cell.length_c   1.000
_cell.angle_alpha   90.00
_cell.angle_beta   90.00
_cell.angle_gamma   90.00
#
_symmetry.space_group_name_H-M   'P 1'
#
loop_
_entity.id
_entity.type
_entity.pdbx_description
1 polymer ?
#
loop_
_entity_poly.entity_id
_entity_poly.type
_entity_poly.pdbx_seq_one_letter_code
_entity_poly.pdbx_strand_id
1 'polypeptide(L)' 'MPRKGGGHRVRRIRESGFIRRPDGTTAAERFFGRPPVPLFTPLLERLPLPPSPARRRPRPPKPAYLLPIAA' A
#
# COMPACT_ATOMS: atom_id res chain seq x y z
N MET A 1 -22.94 -21.07 -5.11
CA MET A 1 -21.76 -20.48 -5.79
C MET A 1 -21.16 -19.35 -4.94
N PRO A 2 -20.11 -19.56 -4.13
CA PRO A 2 -19.53 -18.48 -3.33
C PRO A 2 -18.45 -17.72 -4.13
N ARG A 3 -18.60 -16.40 -4.24
CA ARG A 3 -17.61 -15.52 -4.89
C ARG A 3 -16.42 -15.31 -3.94
N LYS A 4 -15.21 -15.66 -4.40
CA LYS A 4 -13.92 -15.46 -3.71
C LYS A 4 -13.81 -14.03 -3.16
N GLY A 5 -13.73 -13.91 -1.84
CA GLY A 5 -13.41 -12.65 -1.16
C GLY A 5 -12.03 -12.16 -1.56
N GLY A 6 -11.97 -10.96 -2.16
CA GLY A 6 -10.72 -10.32 -2.54
C GLY A 6 -9.90 -10.00 -1.30
N GLY A 7 -8.74 -10.66 -1.16
CA GLY A 7 -7.82 -10.49 -0.05
C GLY A 7 -7.46 -9.02 0.17
N HIS A 8 -7.63 -8.58 1.42
CA HIS A 8 -7.19 -7.28 1.89
C HIS A 8 -5.65 -7.23 1.77
N ARG A 9 -5.14 -6.67 0.67
CA ARG A 9 -3.72 -6.36 0.55
C ARG A 9 -3.38 -5.25 1.55
N VAL A 10 -2.96 -5.65 2.74
CA VAL A 10 -2.26 -4.77 3.68
C VAL A 10 -1.05 -4.22 2.93
N ARG A 11 -1.13 -2.95 2.51
CA ARG A 11 0.04 -2.28 1.94
C ARG A 11 1.00 -2.08 3.10
N ARG A 12 2.07 -2.88 3.14
CA ARG A 12 3.20 -2.62 4.05
C ARG A 12 3.67 -1.19 3.79
N ILE A 13 3.52 -0.32 4.78
CA ILE A 13 4.16 0.98 4.79
C ILE A 13 5.66 0.66 4.82
N ARG A 14 6.36 0.99 3.74
CA ARG A 14 7.82 0.92 3.70
C ARG A 14 8.37 2.32 3.83
N GLU A 15 9.39 2.49 4.66
CA GLU A 15 10.16 3.72 4.70
C GLU A 15 10.86 3.91 3.34
N SER A 16 10.74 5.11 2.76
CA SER A 16 11.19 5.43 1.40
C SER A 16 12.71 5.31 1.18
N GLY A 17 13.50 5.28 2.25
CA GLY A 17 14.98 5.20 2.18
C GLY A 17 15.55 3.78 2.09
N PHE A 18 14.76 2.74 2.31
CA PHE A 18 15.27 1.36 2.51
C PHE A 18 15.29 0.50 1.24
N ILE A 19 15.18 1.12 0.06
CA ILE A 19 15.28 0.40 -1.21
C ILE A 19 16.75 0.09 -1.47
N ARG A 20 17.09 -1.21 -1.50
CA ARG A 20 18.43 -1.69 -1.82
C ARG A 20 18.58 -1.89 -3.33
N ARG A 21 19.70 -1.42 -3.88
CA ARG A 21 20.13 -1.68 -5.26
C ARG A 21 20.72 -3.10 -5.38
N PRO A 22 20.94 -3.61 -6.61
CA PRO A 22 21.57 -4.92 -6.82
C PRO A 22 22.99 -5.04 -6.25
N ASP A 23 23.68 -3.91 -6.06
CA ASP A 23 24.98 -3.82 -5.38
C ASP A 23 24.88 -3.85 -3.84
N GLY A 24 23.66 -3.99 -3.28
CA GLY A 24 23.41 -4.07 -1.84
C GLY A 24 23.34 -2.72 -1.13
N THR A 25 23.67 -1.61 -1.81
CA THR A 25 23.70 -0.26 -1.25
C THR A 25 22.32 0.41 -1.29
N THR A 26 22.10 1.35 -0.37
CA THR A 26 20.90 2.21 -0.38
C THR A 26 21.16 3.52 -1.11
N ALA A 27 20.10 4.17 -1.61
CA ALA A 27 20.23 5.51 -2.19
C ALA A 27 20.79 6.50 -1.16
N ALA A 28 20.39 6.38 0.11
CA ALA A 28 20.88 7.24 1.17
C ALA A 28 22.39 7.06 1.43
N GLU A 29 22.95 5.84 1.33
CA GLU A 29 24.40 5.61 1.43
C GLU A 29 25.17 6.35 0.34
N ARG A 30 24.68 6.38 -0.89
CA ARG A 30 25.37 7.05 -2.00
C ARG A 30 25.27 8.57 -1.94
N PHE A 31 24.12 9.11 -1.53
CA PHE A 31 23.90 10.57 -1.49
C PHE A 31 24.41 11.21 -0.20
N PHE A 32 24.26 10.54 0.94
CA PHE A 32 24.57 11.09 2.26
C PHE A 32 25.77 10.43 2.93
N GLY A 33 26.42 9.45 2.29
CA GLY A 33 27.57 8.74 2.83
C GLY A 33 27.26 7.84 4.03
N ARG A 34 25.97 7.64 4.35
CA ARG A 34 25.51 6.86 5.51
C ARG A 34 24.21 6.11 5.21
N PRO A 35 24.00 4.93 5.82
CA PRO A 35 22.74 4.21 5.72
C PRO A 35 21.58 5.02 6.29
N PRO A 36 20.35 4.80 5.77
CA PRO A 36 19.16 5.42 6.31
C PRO A 36 18.94 4.91 7.74
N VAL A 37 18.72 5.83 8.68
CA VAL A 37 18.33 5.46 10.05
C VAL A 37 16.87 5.00 10.02
N PRO A 38 16.53 3.86 10.64
CA PRO A 38 15.14 3.40 10.72
C PRO A 38 14.37 4.27 11.71
N LEU A 39 13.68 5.28 11.20
CA LEU A 39 13.00 6.28 12.04
C LEU A 39 11.62 5.83 12.50
N PHE A 40 10.94 4.96 11.74
CA PHE A 40 9.60 4.51 12.08
C PHE A 40 9.57 3.14 12.76
N THR A 41 10.67 2.39 12.82
CA THR A 41 10.72 1.08 13.51
C THR A 41 10.22 1.17 14.96
N PRO A 42 10.73 2.07 15.82
CA PRO A 42 10.25 2.16 17.21
C PRO A 42 8.79 2.60 17.31
N LEU A 43 8.30 3.35 16.32
CA LEU A 43 6.92 3.82 16.27
C LEU A 43 5.99 2.67 15.87
N LEU A 44 6.38 1.87 14.87
CA LEU A 44 5.62 0.73 14.37
C LEU A 44 5.52 -0.39 15.41
N GLU A 45 6.53 -0.55 16.27
CA GLU A 45 6.50 -1.50 17.40
C GLU A 45 5.46 -1.13 18.46
N ARG A 46 5.17 0.17 18.61
CA ARG A 46 4.28 0.70 19.66
C ARG A 46 2.87 1.03 19.16
N LEU A 47 2.67 1.10 17.84
CA LEU A 47 1.39 1.47 17.28
C LEU A 47 0.40 0.31 17.37
N PRO A 48 -0.80 0.49 17.95
CA PRO A 48 -1.85 -0.51 17.84
C PRO A 48 -2.21 -0.73 16.37
N LEU A 49 -2.58 -1.97 16.04
CA LEU A 49 -3.01 -2.32 14.69
C LEU A 49 -4.25 -1.49 14.30
N PRO A 50 -4.30 -0.97 13.06
CA PRO A 50 -5.46 -0.22 12.62
C PRO A 50 -6.70 -1.11 12.57
N PRO A 51 -7.90 -0.54 12.81
CA PRO A 51 -9.14 -1.28 12.67
C PRO A 51 -9.30 -1.81 11.25
N SER A 52 -10.04 -2.92 11.13
CA SER A 52 -10.31 -3.52 9.82
C SER A 52 -10.97 -2.50 8.88
N PRO A 53 -10.59 -2.48 7.59
CA PRO A 53 -11.16 -1.55 6.64
C PRO A 53 -12.67 -1.72 6.57
N ALA A 54 -13.39 -0.60 6.57
CA ALA A 54 -14.85 -0.61 6.43
C ALA A 54 -15.25 -1.40 5.17
N ARG A 55 -16.34 -2.18 5.28
CA ARG A 55 -16.91 -2.89 4.13
C ARG A 55 -17.21 -1.90 3.02
N ARG A 56 -16.80 -2.25 1.79
CA ARG A 56 -17.13 -1.46 0.60
C ARG A 56 -18.65 -1.32 0.51
N ARG A 57 -19.13 -0.08 0.42
CA ARG A 57 -20.53 0.18 0.10
C ARG A 57 -20.84 -0.40 -1.28
N PRO A 58 -22.04 -0.95 -1.50
CA PRO A 58 -22.48 -1.34 -2.83
C PRO A 58 -22.38 -0.13 -3.76
N ARG A 59 -21.86 -0.35 -4.97
CA ARG A 59 -21.81 0.72 -5.97
C ARG A 59 -23.25 1.03 -6.41
N PRO A 60 -23.62 2.31 -6.58
CA PRO A 60 -24.90 2.64 -7.19
C PRO A 60 -24.96 2.06 -8.62
N PRO A 61 -26.17 1.72 -9.11
CA PRO A 61 -26.34 1.27 -10.48
C PRO A 61 -25.82 2.34 -11.44
N LYS A 62 -25.10 1.93 -12.50
CA LYS A 62 -24.68 2.86 -13.55
C LYS A 62 -25.94 3.35 -14.27
N PRO A 63 -26.14 4.67 -14.43
CA PRO A 63 -27.28 5.18 -15.16
C PRO A 63 -27.21 4.78 -16.65
N ALA A 64 -28.38 4.56 -17.25
CA ALA A 64 -28.53 4.00 -18.60
C ALA A 64 -27.85 4.82 -19.70
N TYR A 65 -27.70 6.14 -19.51
CA TYR A 65 -27.01 7.03 -20.46
C TYR A 65 -25.49 6.85 -20.49
N LEU A 66 -24.91 6.04 -19.59
CA LEU A 66 -23.50 5.66 -19.61
C LEU A 66 -23.25 4.31 -20.29
N LEU A 67 -24.30 3.67 -20.84
CA LEU A 67 -24.13 2.47 -21.64
C LEU A 67 -23.63 2.88 -23.04
N PRO A 68 -22.56 2.24 -23.56
CA PRO A 68 -22.14 2.49 -24.92
C PRO A 68 -23.28 2.08 -25.85
N ILE A 69 -23.72 3.02 -26.70
CA ILE A 69 -24.58 2.71 -27.82
C ILE A 69 -23.71 1.89 -28.78
N ALA A 70 -24.11 0.64 -29.04
CA ALA A 70 -23.43 -0.19 -30.02
C ALA A 70 -23.51 0.52 -31.39
N ALA A 71 -22.36 0.67 -32.04
CA ALA A 71 -22.22 1.22 -33.38
C ALA A 71 -22.47 0.13 -34.43
#